data_AF-A0A971C3V2-F1
#
_entry.id   AF-A0A971C3V2-F1
#
_cell.length_a   1.000
_cell.length_b   1.000
_cell.length_c   1.000
_cell.angle_alpha   90.00
_cell.angle_beta   90.00
_cell.angle_gamma   90.00
#
_symmetry.space_group_name_H-M   'P 1'
#
loop_
_entity.id
_entity.type
_entity.pdbx_description
1 polymer ?
#
loop_
_entity_poly.entity_id
_entity_poly.type
_entity_poly.pdbx_seq_one_letter_code
_entity_poly.pdbx_strand_id
1 'polypeptide(L)'
;GSGVRNIYKYSKIYSGADPVFIEGDVFKTIIPLVSEVSDHASDHASDQVSDQADKKINELLIYCITPRSREEIQQFMNYKHRAYFRSKILAPLIKGGLLKLTIPDKPTSPNQKYYSENR
;
A
#
# COMPACT_ATOMS: atom_id res chain seq x y z
N GLY A 1 -6.38 -10.75 -22.46
CA GLY A 1 -5.97 -11.51 -21.26
C GLY A 1 -5.28 -10.59 -20.28
N SER A 2 -5.38 -10.84 -18.97
CA SER A 2 -4.84 -9.96 -17.91
C SER A 2 -3.32 -10.03 -17.71
N GLY A 3 -2.63 -10.95 -18.37
CA GLY A 3 -1.20 -11.24 -18.18
C GLY A 3 -0.29 -10.02 -18.34
N VAL A 4 -0.32 -9.36 -19.50
CA VAL A 4 0.52 -8.17 -19.79
C VAL A 4 0.25 -7.04 -18.80
N ARG A 5 -1.03 -6.79 -18.49
CA ARG A 5 -1.45 -5.77 -17.52
C ARG A 5 -0.87 -6.03 -16.13
N ASN A 6 -0.90 -7.29 -15.68
CA ASN A 6 -0.34 -7.67 -14.40
C ASN A 6 1.19 -7.54 -14.39
N ILE A 7 1.87 -7.89 -15.49
CA ILE A 7 3.33 -7.78 -15.59
C ILE A 7 3.77 -6.31 -15.46
N TYR A 8 3.13 -5.36 -16.16
CA TYR A 8 3.39 -3.93 -15.95
C TYR A 8 3.13 -3.49 -14.51
N LYS A 9 1.98 -3.88 -13.94
CA LYS A 9 1.60 -3.52 -12.57
C LYS A 9 2.62 -4.00 -11.54
N TYR A 10 3.01 -5.27 -11.60
CA TYR A 10 3.85 -5.88 -10.59
C TYR A 10 5.33 -5.59 -10.81
N SER A 11 5.81 -5.46 -12.05
CA SER A 11 7.19 -5.03 -12.34
C SER A 11 7.47 -3.69 -11.68
N LYS A 12 6.58 -2.71 -11.86
CA LYS A 12 6.73 -1.39 -11.22
C LYS A 12 6.73 -1.46 -9.69
N ILE A 13 5.89 -2.32 -9.09
CA ILE A 13 5.80 -2.49 -7.62
C ILE A 13 7.07 -3.11 -7.03
N TYR A 14 7.63 -4.14 -7.69
CA TYR A 14 8.73 -4.91 -7.12
C TYR A 14 10.11 -4.41 -7.54
N SER A 15 10.19 -3.77 -8.70
CA SER A 15 11.45 -3.45 -9.36
C SER A 15 11.62 -1.97 -9.67
N GLY A 16 10.58 -1.15 -9.42
CA GLY A 16 10.62 0.30 -9.64
C GLY A 16 10.63 0.72 -11.11
N ALA A 17 10.61 -0.23 -12.06
CA ALA A 17 10.74 0.03 -13.48
C ALA A 17 9.81 -0.84 -14.32
N ASP A 18 9.50 -0.34 -15.52
CA ASP A 18 8.61 -1.02 -16.44
C ASP A 18 9.30 -2.21 -17.12
N PRO A 19 8.56 -3.29 -17.38
CA PRO A 19 9.09 -4.48 -18.06
C PRO A 19 9.26 -4.20 -19.55
N VAL A 20 10.34 -4.73 -20.14
CA VAL A 20 10.59 -4.62 -21.58
C VAL A 20 10.20 -5.92 -22.27
N PHE A 21 9.36 -5.81 -23.29
CA PHE A 21 8.96 -6.93 -24.14
C PHE A 21 9.69 -6.84 -25.47
N ILE A 22 10.35 -7.93 -25.86
CA ILE A 22 11.04 -8.04 -27.14
C ILE A 22 10.38 -9.19 -27.90
N GLU A 23 9.81 -8.84 -29.05
CA GLU A 23 9.18 -9.79 -29.97
C GLU A 23 10.18 -10.15 -31.08
N GLY A 24 10.53 -11.43 -31.15
CA GLY A 24 11.45 -12.03 -32.12
C GLY A 24 11.19 -13.54 -32.21
N ASP A 25 12.16 -14.34 -32.67
CA ASP A 25 12.00 -15.82 -32.75
C ASP A 25 11.59 -16.47 -31.42
N VAL A 26 11.96 -15.84 -30.31
CA VAL A 26 11.47 -16.17 -28.97
C VAL A 26 11.02 -14.89 -28.29
N PHE A 27 9.82 -14.90 -27.73
CA PHE A 27 9.30 -13.83 -26.91
C PHE A 27 10.12 -13.68 -25.62
N LYS A 28 10.69 -12.49 -25.38
CA LYS A 28 11.47 -12.19 -24.18
C LYS A 28 10.81 -11.10 -23.35
N THR A 29 10.76 -11.33 -22.04
CA THR A 29 10.33 -10.34 -21.05
C THR A 29 11.51 -10.04 -20.13
N ILE A 30 11.91 -8.77 -20.04
CA ILE A 30 12.98 -8.32 -19.16
C ILE A 30 12.34 -7.55 -18.00
N ILE A 31 12.54 -8.02 -16.78
CA ILE A 31 12.12 -7.32 -15.55
C ILE A 31 13.38 -6.67 -14.96
N PRO A 32 13.56 -5.34 -15.11
CA PRO A 32 14.72 -4.64 -14.57
C PRO A 32 14.68 -4.64 -13.04
N LEU A 33 15.58 -5.37 -12.39
CA LEU A 33 15.70 -5.40 -10.92
C LEU A 33 16.52 -4.19 -10.46
N VAL A 34 15.85 -3.15 -9.98
CA VAL A 34 16.52 -2.05 -9.28
C VAL A 34 16.66 -2.46 -7.82
N SER A 35 17.89 -2.73 -7.40
CA SER A 35 18.22 -3.23 -6.06
C SER A 35 18.44 -2.09 -5.07
N GLU A 36 17.56 -1.10 -4.91
CA GLU A 36 17.84 -0.03 -3.93
C GLU A 36 16.66 0.42 -3.04
N VAL A 37 17.05 0.55 -1.78
CA VAL A 37 16.42 1.17 -0.63
C VAL A 37 16.11 2.63 -0.99
N SER A 38 14.89 3.09 -0.70
CA SER A 38 14.47 4.50 -0.75
C SER A 38 14.70 5.24 -2.08
N ASP A 39 13.64 5.58 -2.79
CA ASP A 39 13.21 6.98 -2.86
C ASP A 39 12.00 7.16 -3.77
N HIS A 40 11.12 8.05 -3.32
CA HIS A 40 9.92 8.48 -4.00
C HIS A 40 10.26 9.19 -5.32
N ALA A 41 9.72 8.70 -6.43
CA ALA A 41 9.42 9.54 -7.58
C ALA A 41 8.11 9.07 -8.23
N SER A 42 7.13 9.96 -8.13
CA SER A 42 5.81 9.89 -8.76
C SER A 42 5.88 9.78 -10.27
N ASP A 43 5.04 8.94 -10.87
CA ASP A 43 4.34 9.35 -12.09
C ASP A 43 3.02 8.57 -12.28
N HIS A 44 1.95 9.36 -12.33
CA HIS A 44 0.53 9.01 -12.38
C HIS A 44 0.14 8.53 -13.79
N ALA A 45 -0.45 7.32 -13.90
CA ALA A 45 -1.36 6.96 -14.99
C ALA A 45 -2.09 5.63 -14.71
N SER A 46 -3.25 5.68 -14.04
CA SER A 46 -4.37 4.74 -14.27
C SER A 46 -5.62 5.25 -13.54
N ASP A 47 -6.20 6.26 -14.15
CA ASP A 47 -7.44 6.96 -13.87
C ASP A 47 -8.61 6.03 -13.48
N GLN A 48 -9.34 6.45 -12.44
CA GLN A 48 -10.75 6.19 -12.09
C GLN A 48 -11.09 5.11 -11.04
N VAL A 49 -10.27 4.09 -10.76
CA VAL A 49 -10.55 3.11 -9.66
C VAL A 49 -9.49 3.11 -8.56
N SER A 50 -8.25 3.48 -8.89
CA SER A 50 -7.16 3.62 -7.91
C SER A 50 -7.34 4.90 -7.07
N ASP A 51 -7.70 6.01 -7.73
CA ASP A 51 -7.69 7.34 -7.12
C ASP A 51 -8.61 7.46 -5.89
N GLN A 52 -9.75 6.77 -5.88
CA GLN A 52 -10.67 6.82 -4.74
C GLN A 52 -10.17 6.00 -3.54
N ALA A 53 -9.51 4.87 -3.80
CA ALA A 53 -8.89 4.07 -2.75
C ALA A 53 -7.67 4.80 -2.17
N ASP A 54 -6.86 5.39 -3.04
CA ASP A 54 -5.67 6.15 -2.66
C ASP A 54 -6.04 7.43 -1.89
N LYS A 55 -7.10 8.15 -2.30
CA LYS A 55 -7.66 9.29 -1.55
C LYS A 55 -8.12 8.90 -0.15
N LYS A 56 -8.88 7.80 -0.01
CA LYS A 56 -9.35 7.33 1.31
C LYS A 56 -8.19 6.90 2.22
N ILE A 57 -7.15 6.28 1.65
CA ILE A 57 -5.96 5.93 2.42
C ILE A 57 -5.25 7.21 2.87
N ASN A 58 -5.08 8.21 2.00
CA ASN A 58 -4.47 9.49 2.38
C ASN A 58 -5.27 10.22 3.47
N GLU A 59 -6.60 10.28 3.35
CA GLU A 59 -7.49 10.83 4.38
C GLU A 59 -7.32 10.09 5.71
N LEU A 60 -7.20 8.75 5.66
CA LEU A 60 -6.94 7.95 6.85
C LEU A 60 -5.58 8.26 7.47
N LEU A 61 -4.53 8.42 6.67
CA LEU A 61 -3.20 8.77 7.16
C LEU A 61 -3.23 10.14 7.83
N ILE A 62 -3.92 11.13 7.26
CA ILE A 62 -4.11 12.45 7.90
C ILE A 62 -4.87 12.29 9.22
N TYR A 63 -5.95 11.49 9.24
CA TYR A 63 -6.72 11.22 10.45
C TYR A 63 -5.90 10.53 11.56
N CYS A 64 -4.92 9.71 11.17
CA CYS A 64 -4.02 9.00 12.07
C CYS A 64 -2.78 9.79 12.47
N ILE A 65 -2.62 11.07 12.11
CA ILE A 65 -1.54 11.91 12.65
C ILE A 65 -1.62 11.93 14.18
N THR A 66 -2.84 12.00 14.71
CA THR A 66 -3.10 11.73 16.14
C THR A 66 -3.26 10.23 16.35
N PRO A 67 -2.67 9.61 17.38
CA PRO A 67 -2.83 8.18 17.62
C PRO A 67 -4.30 7.75 17.81
N ARG A 68 -4.77 6.83 16.97
CA ARG A 68 -6.14 6.30 16.97
C ARG A 68 -6.19 4.81 17.26
N SER A 69 -7.26 4.37 17.89
CA SER A 69 -7.59 2.96 18.07
C SER A 69 -8.03 2.33 16.74
N ARG A 70 -7.94 1.00 16.65
CA ARG A 70 -8.41 0.25 15.47
C ARG A 70 -9.92 0.43 15.25
N GLU A 71 -10.69 0.57 16.33
CA GLU A 71 -12.12 0.87 16.31
C GLU A 71 -12.41 2.21 15.64
N GLU A 72 -11.74 3.29 16.08
CA GLU A 72 -11.89 4.63 15.49
C GLU A 72 -11.54 4.63 13.99
N ILE A 73 -10.42 4.01 13.63
CA ILE A 73 -9.94 3.92 12.23
C ILE A 73 -10.92 3.11 11.37
N GLN A 74 -11.45 2.00 11.89
CA GLN A 74 -12.44 1.17 11.19
C GLN A 74 -13.75 1.94 10.96
N GLN A 75 -14.21 2.70 11.96
CA GLN A 75 -15.41 3.53 11.88
C GLN A 75 -15.23 4.67 10.89
N PHE A 76 -14.10 5.37 10.93
CA PHE A 76 -13.75 6.43 9.99
C PHE A 76 -13.80 5.94 8.53
N MET A 77 -13.26 4.75 8.28
CA MET A 77 -13.26 4.13 6.95
C MET A 77 -14.59 3.42 6.59
N ASN A 78 -15.57 3.44 7.50
CA ASN A 78 -16.90 2.84 7.35
C ASN A 78 -16.88 1.33 7.00
N TYR A 79 -15.97 0.55 7.62
CA TYR A 79 -15.91 -0.90 7.44
C TYR A 79 -16.77 -1.65 8.46
N LYS A 80 -17.64 -2.53 7.98
CA LYS A 80 -18.52 -3.37 8.82
C LYS A 80 -17.77 -4.54 9.47
N HIS A 81 -16.83 -5.15 8.75
CA HIS A 81 -16.19 -6.39 9.18
C HIS A 81 -14.78 -6.16 9.75
N ARG A 82 -14.62 -6.45 11.04
CA ARG A 82 -13.35 -6.28 11.78
C ARG A 82 -12.20 -7.10 11.20
N ALA A 83 -12.40 -8.38 10.93
CA ALA A 83 -11.35 -9.28 10.45
C ALA A 83 -10.87 -8.88 9.04
N TYR A 84 -11.81 -8.50 8.17
CA TYR A 84 -11.51 -7.98 6.85
C TYR A 84 -10.73 -6.67 6.95
N PHE A 85 -11.20 -5.71 7.75
CA PHE A 85 -10.51 -4.45 7.96
C PHE A 85 -9.07 -4.64 8.44
N ARG A 86 -8.85 -5.51 9.44
CA ARG A 86 -7.51 -5.77 9.96
C ARG A 86 -6.59 -6.38 8.91
N SER A 87 -7.04 -7.39 8.18
CA SER A 87 -6.20 -8.14 7.24
C SER A 87 -5.99 -7.42 5.90
N LYS A 88 -6.98 -6.64 5.43
CA LYS A 88 -6.97 -6.02 4.12
C LYS A 88 -6.61 -4.54 4.11
N ILE A 89 -6.78 -3.84 5.24
CA ILE A 89 -6.51 -2.40 5.33
C ILE A 89 -5.41 -2.14 6.35
N LEU A 90 -5.63 -2.51 7.62
CA LEU A 90 -4.72 -2.11 8.69
C LEU A 90 -3.34 -2.79 8.61
N ALA A 91 -3.29 -4.12 8.42
CA ALA A 91 -2.03 -4.85 8.38
C ALA A 91 -1.13 -4.46 7.18
N PRO A 92 -1.66 -4.26 5.96
CA PRO A 92 -0.88 -3.72 4.86
C PRO A 92 -0.29 -2.33 5.14
N LEU A 93 -1.05 -1.41 5.75
CA LEU A 93 -0.55 -0.07 6.09
C LEU A 93 0.58 -0.10 7.12
N ILE A 94 0.50 -1.01 8.09
CA ILE A 94 1.57 -1.20 9.08
C ILE A 94 2.80 -1.84 8.43
N LYS A 95 2.61 -2.88 7.62
CA LYS A 95 3.70 -3.57 6.93
C LYS A 95 4.41 -2.67 5.92
N GLY A 96 3.67 -1.77 5.29
CA GLY A 96 4.20 -0.75 4.38
C GLY A 96 4.82 0.46 5.09
N GLY A 97 4.84 0.50 6.43
CA GLY A 97 5.42 1.59 7.21
C GLY A 97 4.63 2.90 7.21
N LEU A 98 3.43 2.91 6.62
CA LEU A 98 2.54 4.09 6.58
C LEU A 98 1.86 4.35 7.93
N LEU A 99 1.63 3.28 8.71
CA LEU A 99 1.14 3.37 10.09
C LEU A 99 2.10 2.67 11.04
N LYS A 100 2.33 3.30 12.19
CA LYS A 100 3.15 2.79 13.28
C LYS A 100 2.32 2.43 14.50
N LEU A 101 2.85 1.51 15.29
CA LEU A 101 2.27 1.03 16.54
C LEU A 101 2.74 1.93 17.70
N THR A 102 1.84 2.38 18.57
CA THR A 102 2.25 3.09 19.80
C THR A 102 2.91 2.18 20.83
N ILE A 103 2.56 0.88 20.85
CA ILE A 103 3.13 -0.12 21.76
C ILE A 103 3.71 -1.28 20.92
N PRO A 104 4.90 -1.12 20.33
CA PRO A 104 5.49 -2.14 19.45
C PRO A 104 5.76 -3.47 20.18
N ASP A 105 6.13 -3.43 21.46
CA ASP A 105 6.44 -4.63 22.26
C ASP A 105 5.22 -5.52 22.50
N LYS A 106 4.01 -4.94 22.45
CA LYS A 106 2.75 -5.66 22.69
C LYS A 106 1.72 -5.30 21.61
N PRO A 107 1.86 -5.84 20.38
CA PRO A 107 1.03 -5.47 19.24
C PRO A 107 -0.44 -5.89 19.36
N THR A 108 -0.75 -6.79 20.30
CA THR A 108 -2.10 -7.24 20.64
C THR A 108 -2.68 -6.53 21.88
N SER A 109 -2.01 -5.50 22.39
CA SER A 109 -2.47 -4.73 23.54
C SER A 109 -3.87 -4.15 23.31
N PRO A 110 -4.77 -4.20 24.30
CA PRO A 110 -6.08 -3.55 24.20
C PRO A 110 -5.95 -2.02 24.06
N ASN A 111 -4.86 -1.45 24.58
CA ASN A 111 -4.56 -0.01 24.48
C ASN A 111 -3.71 0.34 23.24
N GLN A 112 -3.59 -0.59 22.28
CA GLN A 112 -2.84 -0.37 21.06
C GLN A 112 -3.51 0.74 20.22
N LYS A 113 -2.73 1.76 19.89
CA LYS A 113 -3.10 2.79 18.93
C LYS A 113 -2.16 2.78 17.73
N TYR A 114 -2.60 3.42 16.66
CA TYR A 114 -1.90 3.51 15.40
C TYR A 114 -1.78 4.97 15.01
N TYR A 115 -0.63 5.36 14.52
CA TYR A 115 -0.38 6.72 14.08
C TYR A 115 0.44 6.75 12.79
N SER A 116 0.28 7.79 12.00
CA SER A 116 1.14 8.10 10.85
C SER A 116 2.17 9.15 11.29
N GLU A 117 3.37 9.09 10.71
CA GLU A 117 4.32 10.20 10.82
C GLU A 117 4.09 11.12 9.61
N ASN A 118 3.96 12.42 9.87
CA ASN A 118 3.81 13.43 8.82
C ASN A 118 4.99 13.29 7.86
N ARG A 119 4.69 13.09 6.58
CA ARG A 119 5.68 13.09 5.51
C ARG A 119 5.70 14.42 4.80
#